data_AF-A0A7X0CRZ9-F1
#
_entry.id   AF-A0A7X0CRZ9-F1
#
_cell.length_a   1.000
_cell.length_b   1.000
_cell.length_c   1.000
_cell.angle_alpha   90.00
_cell.angle_beta   90.00
_cell.angle_gamma   90.00
#
_symmetry.space_group_name_H-M   'P 1'
#
loop_
_entity.id
_entity.type
_entity.pdbx_description
1 polymer ?
#
loop_
_entity_poly.entity_id
_entity_poly.type
_entity_poly.pdbx_seq_one_letter_code
_entity_poly.pdbx_strand_id
1 'polypeptide(L)'
;MKKLLFTAIFFLPFISKAQSSDAFNYKSEDRYFYYSDVVQVDTSFTVSDLYKNTKLFIAKLALSSIKITTDAPKDGMVVVYIEEPATFKTQTGIGSEPMKLKYELKLELKKGRYRYTFDNILINYVDNNRNTDHPLYDVIKVKEGEYSA
;
A
#
# COMPACT_ATOMS: atom_id res chain seq x y z
N MET A 1 9.73 33.36 -18.21
CA MET A 1 8.53 32.73 -17.58
C MET A 1 8.36 31.30 -18.10
N LYS A 2 8.94 30.28 -17.45
CA LYS A 2 8.86 28.85 -17.83
C LYS A 2 9.04 27.92 -16.62
N LYS A 3 8.25 28.07 -15.55
CA LYS A 3 8.40 27.25 -14.32
C LYS A 3 7.08 26.73 -13.71
N LEU A 4 5.97 26.73 -14.47
CA LEU A 4 4.64 26.39 -13.92
C LEU A 4 3.98 25.14 -14.53
N LEU A 5 4.70 24.32 -15.30
CA LEU A 5 4.09 23.17 -16.01
C LEU A 5 4.33 21.79 -15.37
N PHE A 6 5.18 21.67 -14.35
CA PHE A 6 5.53 20.36 -13.79
C PHE A 6 4.63 19.88 -12.64
N THR A 7 3.79 20.74 -12.08
CA THR A 7 2.92 20.37 -10.95
C THR A 7 1.61 19.68 -11.37
N ALA A 8 1.22 19.78 -12.65
CA ALA A 8 -0.06 19.26 -13.14
C ALA A 8 -0.06 17.74 -13.44
N ILE A 9 1.11 17.14 -13.69
CA ILE A 9 1.20 15.71 -14.02
C ILE A 9 0.98 14.82 -12.79
N PHE A 10 1.23 15.33 -11.58
CA PHE A 10 1.00 14.59 -10.32
C PHE A 10 -0.47 14.49 -9.91
N PHE A 11 -1.37 15.27 -10.52
CA PHE A 11 -2.81 15.25 -10.21
C PHE A 11 -3.67 14.55 -11.27
N LEU A 12 -3.09 14.11 -12.38
CA LEU A 12 -3.83 13.41 -13.43
C LEU A 12 -4.35 11.99 -13.09
N PRO A 13 -3.91 11.24 -12.05
CA PRO A 13 -4.57 9.96 -11.76
C PRO A 13 -5.95 10.12 -11.09
N PHE A 14 -6.42 11.33 -10.79
CA PHE A 14 -7.71 11.53 -10.12
C PHE A 14 -8.91 11.77 -11.06
N ILE A 15 -8.70 11.93 -12.37
CA ILE A 15 -9.79 12.22 -13.33
C ILE A 15 -10.13 11.02 -14.23
N SER A 16 -9.31 9.97 -14.30
CA SER A 16 -9.72 8.71 -14.94
C SER A 16 -10.52 7.84 -13.95
N LYS A 17 -11.72 8.29 -13.57
CA LYS A 17 -12.66 7.44 -12.83
C LYS A 17 -13.52 6.62 -13.78
N ALA A 18 -13.57 5.32 -13.46
CA ALA A 18 -14.72 4.43 -13.55
C ALA A 18 -15.08 3.83 -14.91
N GLN A 19 -14.65 2.58 -15.10
CA GLN A 19 -15.48 1.43 -15.49
C GLN A 19 -14.60 0.18 -15.35
N SER A 20 -14.53 -0.42 -14.16
CA SER A 20 -15.29 -1.63 -13.87
C SER A 20 -15.47 -1.78 -12.36
N SER A 21 -16.68 -2.12 -11.98
CA SER A 21 -17.17 -2.35 -10.64
C SER A 21 -16.44 -3.48 -9.92
N ASP A 22 -16.47 -3.38 -8.60
CA ASP A 22 -16.18 -4.38 -7.56
C ASP A 22 -14.73 -4.47 -7.08
N ALA A 23 -14.47 -3.60 -6.08
CA ALA A 23 -13.44 -3.69 -5.04
C ALA A 23 -11.97 -3.79 -5.48
N PHE A 24 -11.10 -3.24 -4.63
CA PHE A 24 -9.67 -3.55 -4.67
C PHE A 24 -9.52 -5.06 -4.43
N ASN A 25 -9.30 -5.84 -5.49
CA ASN A 25 -9.27 -7.30 -5.38
C ASN A 25 -7.89 -7.73 -4.88
N TYR A 26 -7.82 -8.08 -3.60
CA TYR A 26 -6.67 -8.79 -3.01
C TYR A 26 -6.52 -10.15 -3.69
N LYS A 27 -5.30 -10.50 -4.10
CA LYS A 27 -4.99 -11.87 -4.51
C LYS A 27 -4.54 -12.65 -3.28
N SER A 28 -5.14 -13.82 -3.07
CA SER A 28 -4.72 -14.78 -2.06
C SER A 28 -3.80 -15.83 -2.69
N GLU A 29 -2.62 -16.03 -2.10
CA GLU A 29 -1.77 -17.18 -2.37
C GLU A 29 -1.44 -17.85 -1.03
N ASP A 30 -1.83 -19.13 -0.88
CA ASP A 30 -1.51 -20.14 0.16
C ASP A 30 -1.39 -19.75 1.65
N ARG A 31 -1.46 -18.47 2.03
CA ARG A 31 -1.46 -17.87 3.39
C ARG A 31 -1.33 -16.34 3.42
N TYR A 32 -1.19 -15.64 2.28
CA TYR A 32 -0.98 -14.20 2.25
C TYR A 32 -1.94 -13.49 1.30
N PHE A 33 -2.37 -12.29 1.70
CA PHE A 33 -3.01 -11.34 0.81
C PHE A 33 -1.98 -10.32 0.33
N TYR A 34 -1.85 -10.21 -0.99
CA TYR A 34 -1.10 -9.13 -1.60
C TYR A 34 -1.96 -8.36 -2.59
N TYR A 35 -1.61 -7.09 -2.78
CA TYR A 35 -2.20 -6.22 -3.79
C TYR A 35 -1.09 -5.65 -4.66
N SER A 36 -1.19 -5.78 -5.97
CA SER A 36 -0.14 -5.31 -6.89
C SER A 36 -0.72 -4.79 -8.19
N ASP A 37 -0.13 -3.73 -8.72
CA ASP A 37 -0.42 -3.26 -10.08
C ASP A 37 0.82 -2.62 -10.73
N VAL A 38 0.78 -2.48 -12.05
CA VAL A 38 1.80 -1.84 -12.87
C VAL A 38 1.29 -0.48 -13.34
N VAL A 39 1.98 0.57 -12.92
CA VAL A 39 1.69 1.94 -13.35
C VAL A 39 2.62 2.31 -14.48
N GLN A 40 2.03 2.65 -15.62
CA GLN A 40 2.75 3.24 -16.75
C GLN A 40 2.97 4.73 -16.51
N VAL A 41 4.17 5.20 -16.80
CA VAL A 41 4.54 6.62 -16.76
C VAL A 41 5.21 6.99 -18.09
N ASP A 42 5.76 8.20 -18.18
CA ASP A 42 6.46 8.62 -19.38
C ASP A 42 7.72 7.79 -19.63
N THR A 43 7.86 7.27 -20.86
CA THR A 43 8.98 6.42 -21.29
C THR A 43 10.35 7.12 -21.29
N SER A 44 10.39 8.45 -21.19
CA SER A 44 11.62 9.22 -20.99
C SER A 44 12.22 9.04 -19.60
N PHE A 45 11.43 8.63 -18.60
CA PHE A 45 11.95 8.38 -17.25
C PHE A 45 12.80 7.10 -17.22
N THR A 46 14.06 7.26 -16.83
CA THR A 46 14.97 6.14 -16.56
C THR A 46 14.68 5.53 -15.18
N VAL A 47 15.22 4.34 -14.91
CA VAL A 47 15.15 3.72 -13.57
C VAL A 47 15.73 4.65 -12.50
N SER A 48 16.81 5.38 -12.81
CA SER A 48 17.42 6.33 -11.88
C SER A 48 16.50 7.49 -11.54
N ASP A 49 15.76 8.01 -12.53
CA ASP A 49 14.81 9.11 -12.31
C ASP A 49 13.63 8.66 -11.44
N LEU A 50 13.07 7.49 -11.76
CA LEU A 50 11.99 6.90 -10.96
C LEU A 50 12.45 6.63 -9.54
N TYR A 51 13.66 6.12 -9.35
CA TYR A 51 14.21 5.82 -8.04
C TYR A 51 14.37 7.10 -7.19
N LYS A 52 14.88 8.19 -7.76
CA LYS A 52 14.96 9.49 -7.08
C LYS A 52 13.56 9.99 -6.68
N ASN A 53 12.59 9.88 -7.57
CA ASN A 53 11.21 10.28 -7.30
C ASN A 53 10.56 9.43 -6.21
N THR A 54 10.79 8.12 -6.21
CA THR A 54 10.33 7.19 -5.18
C THR A 54 10.89 7.55 -3.81
N LYS A 55 12.20 7.78 -3.70
CA LYS A 55 12.82 8.18 -2.42
C LYS A 55 12.24 9.51 -1.91
N LEU A 56 12.00 10.46 -2.81
CA LEU A 56 11.38 11.73 -2.47
C LEU A 56 9.92 11.55 -2.00
N PHE A 57 9.16 10.69 -2.65
CA PHE A 57 7.78 10.35 -2.25
C PHE A 57 7.76 9.71 -0.85
N ILE A 58 8.59 8.71 -0.60
CA ILE A 58 8.69 8.04 0.69
C ILE A 58 9.06 9.03 1.80
N ALA A 59 10.04 9.91 1.55
CA ALA A 59 10.42 10.95 2.51
C ALA A 59 9.29 11.95 2.81
N LYS A 60 8.36 12.14 1.86
CA LYS A 60 7.22 13.07 1.98
C LYS A 60 5.96 12.46 2.58
N LEU A 61 5.85 11.12 2.64
CA LEU A 61 4.66 10.45 3.15
C LEU A 61 4.32 10.83 4.61
N ALA A 62 5.28 11.38 5.37
CA ALA A 62 5.08 11.90 6.73
C ALA A 62 4.33 10.94 7.68
N LEU A 63 4.40 9.63 7.41
CA LEU A 63 3.84 8.63 8.31
C LEU A 63 4.78 8.44 9.48
N SER A 64 4.20 8.25 10.66
CA SER A 64 4.92 8.17 11.94
C SER A 64 5.84 6.95 12.05
N SER A 65 5.68 5.94 11.20
CA SER A 65 6.57 4.78 11.15
C SER A 65 6.72 4.25 9.74
N ILE A 66 7.77 4.73 9.05
CA ILE A 66 8.25 4.21 7.78
C ILE A 66 9.69 3.75 7.97
N LYS A 67 9.98 2.51 7.57
CA LYS A 67 11.33 1.96 7.55
C LYS A 67 11.65 1.39 6.19
N ILE A 68 12.69 1.90 5.53
CA ILE A 68 13.21 1.29 4.30
C ILE A 68 13.95 0.01 4.68
N THR A 69 13.44 -1.14 4.26
CA THR A 69 14.00 -2.48 4.58
C THR A 69 14.89 -2.99 3.46
N THR A 70 14.70 -2.53 2.22
CA THR A 70 15.59 -2.82 1.10
C THR A 70 15.74 -1.59 0.22
N ASP A 71 16.99 -1.28 -0.14
CA ASP A 71 17.34 -0.14 -0.97
C ASP A 71 18.35 -0.55 -2.06
N ALA A 72 17.86 -0.96 -3.22
CA ALA A 72 18.64 -1.55 -4.30
C ALA A 72 18.50 -0.74 -5.61
N PRO A 73 19.23 0.38 -5.75
CA PRO A 73 19.10 1.29 -6.89
C PRO A 73 19.50 0.65 -8.23
N LYS A 74 20.46 -0.28 -8.22
CA LYS A 74 20.92 -0.97 -9.44
C LYS A 74 19.87 -1.94 -9.98
N ASP A 75 19.11 -2.56 -9.09
CA ASP A 75 18.06 -3.53 -9.42
C ASP A 75 16.69 -2.85 -9.61
N GLY A 76 16.63 -1.53 -9.37
CA GLY A 76 15.39 -0.76 -9.42
C GLY A 76 14.40 -1.19 -8.35
N MET A 77 14.86 -1.59 -7.17
CA MET A 77 13.98 -2.11 -6.12
C MET A 77 14.08 -1.28 -4.84
N VAL A 78 12.92 -0.95 -4.28
CA VAL A 78 12.78 -0.34 -2.95
C VAL A 78 11.71 -1.11 -2.18
N VAL A 79 12.02 -1.55 -0.97
CA VAL A 79 11.04 -2.16 -0.06
C VAL A 79 10.94 -1.31 1.19
N VAL A 80 9.71 -0.99 1.57
CA VAL A 80 9.40 -0.10 2.68
C VAL A 80 8.40 -0.79 3.59
N TYR A 81 8.74 -0.93 4.86
CA TYR A 81 7.78 -1.29 5.89
C TYR A 81 7.07 -0.03 6.39
N ILE A 82 5.75 -0.09 6.48
CA ILE A 82 4.88 1.02 6.87
C ILE A 82 3.99 0.55 8.04
N GLU A 83 3.90 1.39 9.06
CA GLU A 83 2.91 1.29 10.13
C GLU A 83 2.12 2.60 10.18
N GLU A 84 0.80 2.51 10.02
CA GLU A 84 -0.10 3.65 10.03
C GLU A 84 -1.32 3.41 10.94
N PRO A 85 -1.84 4.46 11.61
CA PRO A 85 -3.07 4.33 12.38
C PRO A 85 -4.24 4.04 11.44
N ALA A 86 -5.08 3.09 11.84
CA ALA A 86 -6.31 2.74 11.12
C ALA A 86 -7.47 2.61 12.12
N THR A 87 -8.70 2.43 11.62
CA THR A 87 -9.89 2.23 12.46
C THR A 87 -10.75 1.11 11.91
N PHE A 88 -11.33 0.29 12.80
CA PHE A 88 -12.35 -0.69 12.45
C PHE A 88 -13.70 -0.21 12.94
N LYS A 89 -14.75 -0.41 12.15
CA LYS A 89 -16.12 -0.25 12.64
C LYS A 89 -16.52 -1.50 13.42
N THR A 90 -16.88 -1.35 14.68
CA THR A 90 -17.39 -2.47 15.48
C THR A 90 -18.67 -3.05 14.87
N GLN A 91 -18.97 -4.32 15.11
CA GLN A 91 -20.17 -5.00 14.58
C GLN A 91 -21.48 -4.28 14.94
N THR A 92 -21.50 -3.54 16.05
CA THR A 92 -22.68 -2.76 16.48
C THR A 92 -22.81 -1.42 15.75
N GLY A 93 -21.81 -0.99 14.98
CA GLY A 93 -21.81 0.28 14.23
C GLY A 93 -21.72 1.53 15.10
N ILE A 94 -21.61 1.38 16.43
CA ILE A 94 -21.71 2.48 17.42
C ILE A 94 -20.32 3.04 17.80
N GLY A 95 -19.21 2.43 17.35
CA GLY A 95 -17.87 2.92 17.63
C GLY A 95 -16.82 2.54 16.58
N SER A 96 -15.77 3.36 16.51
CA SER A 96 -14.53 3.05 15.80
C SER A 96 -13.45 2.69 16.80
N GLU A 97 -12.91 1.48 16.71
CA GLU A 97 -11.79 1.07 17.55
C GLU A 97 -10.46 1.40 16.86
N PRO A 98 -9.49 2.02 17.59
CA PRO A 98 -8.19 2.32 17.04
C PRO A 98 -7.40 1.02 16.81
N MET A 99 -6.80 0.91 15.63
CA MET A 99 -5.91 -0.17 15.25
C MET A 99 -4.65 0.41 14.61
N LYS A 100 -3.68 -0.44 14.32
CA LYS A 100 -2.58 -0.11 13.41
C LYS A 100 -2.57 -1.07 12.25
N LEU A 101 -2.43 -0.53 11.04
CA LEU A 101 -2.16 -1.31 9.85
C LEU A 101 -0.65 -1.34 9.64
N LYS A 102 -0.10 -2.55 9.48
CA LYS A 102 1.32 -2.77 9.19
C LYS A 102 1.42 -3.51 7.86
N TYR A 103 2.28 -3.06 6.97
CA TYR A 103 2.45 -3.70 5.66
C TYR A 103 3.81 -3.38 5.04
N GLU A 104 4.21 -4.18 4.06
CA GLU A 104 5.36 -3.89 3.21
C GLU A 104 4.89 -3.37 1.86
N LEU A 105 5.44 -2.23 1.43
CA LEU A 105 5.33 -1.71 0.08
C LEU A 105 6.63 -2.00 -0.67
N LYS A 106 6.55 -2.90 -1.65
CA LYS A 106 7.62 -3.18 -2.62
C LYS A 106 7.37 -2.37 -3.89
N LEU A 107 8.41 -1.69 -4.37
CA LEU A 107 8.43 -0.93 -5.62
C LEU A 107 9.50 -1.51 -6.55
N GLU A 108 9.08 -1.99 -7.71
CA GLU A 108 9.95 -2.48 -8.78
C GLU A 108 9.92 -1.51 -9.96
N LEU A 109 11.04 -0.87 -10.25
CA LEU A 109 11.17 0.26 -11.16
C LEU A 109 11.79 -0.21 -12.49
N LYS A 110 11.13 0.12 -13.60
CA LYS A 110 11.65 -0.12 -14.96
C LYS A 110 11.52 1.17 -15.77
N LYS A 111 12.21 1.27 -16.91
CA LYS A 111 12.06 2.44 -17.79
C LYS A 111 10.57 2.64 -18.14
N GLY A 112 10.07 3.85 -17.90
CA GLY A 112 8.68 4.22 -18.20
C GLY A 112 7.58 3.57 -17.37
N ARG A 113 7.90 2.81 -16.31
CA ARG A 113 6.87 2.16 -15.48
C ARG A 113 7.39 1.71 -14.12
N TYR A 114 6.49 1.50 -13.18
CA TYR A 114 6.80 0.80 -11.94
C TYR A 114 5.71 -0.20 -11.60
N ARG A 115 6.06 -1.25 -10.86
CA ARG A 115 5.12 -2.09 -10.16
C ARG A 115 5.17 -1.73 -8.69
N TYR A 116 3.99 -1.61 -8.07
CA TYR A 116 3.90 -1.59 -6.62
C TYR A 116 3.28 -2.91 -6.13
N THR A 117 3.66 -3.35 -4.94
CA THR A 117 3.10 -4.53 -4.28
C THR A 117 3.00 -4.24 -2.80
N PHE A 118 1.77 -4.31 -2.27
CA PHE A 118 1.49 -4.34 -0.85
C PHE A 118 1.45 -5.79 -0.41
N ASP A 119 2.28 -6.15 0.54
CA ASP A 119 2.43 -7.51 1.06
C ASP A 119 2.55 -7.49 2.58
N ASN A 120 2.51 -8.66 3.22
CA ASN A 120 2.67 -8.83 4.66
C ASN A 120 1.73 -7.93 5.47
N ILE A 121 0.46 -7.85 5.04
CA ILE A 121 -0.54 -6.97 5.66
C ILE A 121 -0.98 -7.57 6.99
N LEU A 122 -0.67 -6.88 8.08
CA LEU A 122 -1.05 -7.21 9.44
C LEU A 122 -1.94 -6.12 10.02
N ILE A 123 -2.95 -6.53 10.76
CA ILE A 123 -3.77 -5.65 11.59
C ILE A 123 -3.35 -5.85 13.04
N ASN A 124 -2.96 -4.78 13.71
CA ASN A 124 -2.73 -4.75 15.15
C ASN A 124 -3.95 -4.17 15.85
N TYR A 125 -4.59 -4.96 16.70
CA TYR A 125 -5.68 -4.51 17.57
C TYR A 125 -5.54 -5.12 18.97
N VAL A 126 -6.32 -4.60 19.92
CA VAL A 126 -6.35 -5.12 21.29
C VAL A 126 -7.18 -6.40 21.31
N ASP A 127 -6.53 -7.52 21.55
CA ASP A 127 -7.16 -8.82 21.81
C ASP A 127 -6.77 -9.29 23.22
N ASN A 128 -7.75 -9.64 24.05
CA ASN A 128 -7.53 -10.08 25.43
C ASN A 128 -6.62 -9.14 26.25
N ASN A 129 -6.85 -7.82 26.16
CA ASN A 129 -6.05 -6.76 26.80
C ASN A 129 -4.57 -6.70 26.35
N ARG A 130 -4.24 -7.28 25.18
CA ARG A 130 -2.89 -7.21 24.59
C ARG A 130 -2.97 -6.71 23.15
N ASN A 131 -1.99 -5.91 22.74
CA ASN A 131 -1.85 -5.53 21.33
C ASN A 131 -1.25 -6.71 20.57
N THR A 132 -1.99 -7.26 19.62
CA THR A 132 -1.61 -8.49 18.92
C THR A 132 -1.66 -8.25 17.42
N ASP A 133 -0.65 -8.75 16.69
CA ASP A 133 -0.60 -8.67 15.23
C ASP A 133 -1.33 -9.87 14.63
N HIS A 134 -2.29 -9.60 13.75
CA HIS A 134 -3.05 -10.60 13.04
C HIS A 134 -2.85 -10.43 11.53
N PRO A 135 -2.45 -11.47 10.79
CA PRO A 135 -2.48 -11.44 9.33
C PRO A 135 -3.88 -11.09 8.83
N LEU A 136 -3.97 -10.19 7.85
CA LEU A 136 -5.25 -9.83 7.23
C LEU A 136 -6.00 -11.07 6.72
N TYR A 137 -5.26 -12.07 6.26
CA TYR A 137 -5.78 -13.38 5.84
C TYR A 137 -6.62 -14.06 6.92
N ASP A 138 -6.09 -14.17 8.13
CA ASP A 138 -6.78 -14.84 9.23
C ASP A 138 -8.03 -14.07 9.65
N VAL A 139 -7.96 -12.74 9.65
CA VAL A 139 -9.09 -11.87 10.02
C VAL A 139 -10.26 -12.00 9.04
N ILE A 140 -9.98 -12.09 7.73
CA ILE A 140 -11.03 -12.22 6.71
C ILE A 140 -11.61 -13.64 6.72
N LYS A 141 -10.77 -14.67 6.84
CA LYS A 141 -11.22 -16.07 6.84
C LYS A 141 -12.15 -16.41 8.01
N VAL A 142 -11.88 -15.88 9.21
CA VAL A 142 -12.76 -16.06 10.38
C VAL A 142 -14.16 -15.52 10.08
N LYS A 143 -14.27 -14.35 9.43
CA LYS A 143 -15.57 -13.79 9.06
C LYS A 143 -16.30 -14.66 8.05
N GLU A 144 -15.63 -15.16 7.02
CA GLU A 144 -16.29 -16.03 6.03
C GLU A 144 -16.79 -17.35 6.64
N GLY A 145 -16.05 -17.90 7.61
CA GLY A 145 -16.46 -19.11 8.35
C GLY A 145 -17.66 -18.91 9.28
N GLU A 146 -17.82 -17.72 9.88
CA GLU A 146 -18.94 -17.41 10.79
C GLU A 146 -20.29 -17.18 10.08
N TYR A 147 -20.28 -16.75 8.81
CA TYR A 147 -21.51 -16.60 8.00
C TYR A 147 -21.91 -17.88 7.23
N SER A 148 -21.16 -18.97 7.41
CA SER A 148 -21.35 -20.24 6.70
C SER A 148 -21.97 -21.35 7.57
N ALA A 149 -22.46 -21.03 8.77
CA ALA A 149 -23.05 -21.97 9.74
C ALA A 149 -24.52 -21.65 10.05
#